data_AF-A0A7G6VWY1-F1
#
_entry.id   AF-A0A7G6VWY1-F1
#
_cell.length_a   1.000
_cell.length_b   1.000
_cell.length_c   1.000
_cell.angle_alpha   90.00
_cell.angle_beta   90.00
_cell.angle_gamma   90.00
#
_symmetry.space_group_name_H-M   'P 1'
#
loop_
_entity.id
_entity.type
_entity.pdbx_description
1 polymer ?
#
loop_
_entity_poly.entity_id
_entity_poly.type
_entity_poly.pdbx_seq_one_letter_code
_entity_poly.pdbx_strand_id
1 'polypeptide(L)'
;MALFGKRRKKAKRTTQATDENGLPGFSPNPMTNLILTDIALRGVSRIARRVTEQKMLSKRYSKENAKKVMAGRSVGETLLAAAVARAATRSVPGAVVIGGGLLAKALYDRRKGHSSKIEGRKALHKRIAEAED
;
A
#
# COMPACT_ATOMS: atom_id res chain seq x y z
N MET A 1 -64.73 -2.34 -21.28
CA MET A 1 -63.97 -3.06 -22.32
C MET A 1 -63.21 -2.03 -23.14
N ALA A 2 -61.92 -1.80 -22.86
CA ALA A 2 -61.05 -0.89 -23.64
C ALA A 2 -59.55 -1.25 -23.41
N LEU A 3 -59.07 -2.14 -24.29
CA LEU A 3 -57.76 -2.19 -24.95
C LEU A 3 -56.49 -1.70 -24.22
N PHE A 4 -55.78 -2.68 -23.66
CA PHE A 4 -54.32 -2.85 -23.57
C PHE A 4 -53.42 -1.78 -24.25
N GLY A 5 -52.88 -0.86 -23.45
CA GLY A 5 -51.74 -0.01 -23.81
C GLY A 5 -50.39 -0.64 -23.42
N LYS A 6 -49.93 -1.66 -24.17
CA LYS A 6 -48.60 -2.27 -24.00
C LYS A 6 -47.53 -1.39 -24.67
N ARG A 7 -46.85 -0.52 -23.93
CA ARG A 7 -45.51 -0.01 -24.30
C ARG A 7 -44.60 0.13 -23.08
N ARG A 8 -44.15 -1.03 -22.56
CA ARG A 8 -42.93 -1.10 -21.75
C ARG A 8 -41.76 -0.70 -22.66
N LYS A 9 -41.36 0.57 -22.64
CA LYS A 9 -40.11 1.04 -23.25
C LYS A 9 -38.97 0.26 -22.61
N LYS A 10 -38.30 -0.57 -23.43
CA LYS A 10 -37.12 -1.35 -23.09
C LYS A 10 -36.10 -0.47 -22.37
N ALA A 11 -35.77 -0.85 -21.14
CA ALA A 11 -34.61 -0.37 -20.42
C ALA A 11 -33.35 -0.80 -21.20
N LYS A 12 -32.88 0.05 -22.11
CA LYS A 12 -31.56 -0.05 -22.72
C LYS A 12 -30.60 0.85 -21.93
N ARG A 13 -30.32 0.48 -20.68
CA ARG A 13 -29.12 0.94 -19.95
C ARG A 13 -27.95 0.08 -20.43
N THR A 14 -27.58 0.23 -21.69
CA THR A 14 -26.25 -0.21 -22.13
C THR A 14 -25.32 0.92 -21.73
N THR A 15 -24.56 0.68 -20.67
CA THR A 15 -23.33 1.38 -20.26
C THR A 15 -22.76 2.29 -21.35
N GLN A 16 -23.21 3.53 -21.38
CA GLN A 16 -22.55 4.58 -22.15
C GLN A 16 -21.26 4.87 -21.40
N ALA A 17 -20.13 4.50 -21.99
CA ALA A 17 -18.83 5.00 -21.57
C ALA A 17 -18.79 6.50 -21.90
N THR A 18 -19.23 7.32 -20.95
CA THR A 18 -18.94 8.75 -20.94
C THR A 18 -17.53 8.91 -20.42
N ASP A 19 -16.55 9.07 -21.32
CA ASP A 19 -15.31 9.72 -20.91
C ASP A 19 -14.63 10.45 -22.08
N GLU A 20 -15.19 11.60 -22.41
CA GLU A 20 -14.51 12.62 -23.22
C GLU A 20 -13.45 13.39 -22.41
N ASN A 21 -13.33 13.13 -21.10
CA ASN A 21 -12.38 13.77 -20.18
C ASN A 21 -11.58 12.78 -19.30
N GLY A 22 -11.57 11.50 -19.67
CA GLY A 22 -10.87 10.46 -18.92
C GLY A 22 -9.37 10.59 -19.10
N LEU A 23 -8.59 10.32 -18.04
CA LEU A 23 -7.14 10.21 -18.18
C LEU A 23 -6.84 9.20 -19.30
N PRO A 24 -6.21 9.62 -20.42
CA PRO A 24 -5.89 8.70 -21.50
C PRO A 24 -4.94 7.65 -20.95
N GLY A 25 -5.43 6.42 -20.86
CA GLY A 25 -4.60 5.30 -20.43
C GLY A 25 -3.59 4.91 -21.51
N PHE A 26 -2.62 4.08 -21.13
CA PHE A 26 -1.55 3.64 -22.03
C PHE A 26 -2.04 2.86 -23.26
N SER A 27 -3.27 2.35 -23.23
CA SER A 27 -3.94 1.64 -24.32
C SER A 27 -5.33 2.22 -24.59
N PRO A 28 -5.82 2.22 -25.84
CA PRO A 28 -7.21 2.54 -26.14
C PRO A 28 -8.22 1.58 -25.51
N ASN A 29 -7.78 0.40 -25.04
CA ASN A 29 -8.65 -0.58 -24.40
C ASN A 29 -8.73 -0.34 -22.87
N PRO A 30 -9.92 -0.09 -22.31
CA PRO A 30 -10.08 0.20 -20.88
C PRO A 30 -9.73 -1.00 -19.97
N MET A 31 -9.97 -2.24 -20.41
CA MET A 31 -9.57 -3.43 -19.66
C MET A 31 -8.06 -3.59 -19.61
N THR A 32 -7.37 -3.30 -20.71
CA THR A 32 -5.90 -3.32 -20.77
C THR A 32 -5.31 -2.26 -19.84
N ASN A 33 -5.90 -1.06 -19.80
CA ASN A 33 -5.47 0.00 -18.89
C ASN A 33 -5.57 -0.44 -17.44
N LEU A 34 -6.68 -1.08 -17.03
CA LEU A 34 -6.84 -1.56 -15.65
C LEU A 34 -5.77 -2.59 -15.27
N ILE A 35 -5.52 -3.56 -16.14
CA ILE A 35 -4.51 -4.60 -15.92
C ILE A 35 -3.12 -3.96 -15.82
N LEU A 36 -2.77 -3.11 -16.78
CA LEU A 36 -1.48 -2.47 -16.83
C LEU A 36 -1.25 -1.56 -15.61
N THR A 37 -2.26 -0.81 -15.20
CA THR A 37 -2.21 0.03 -13.99
C THR A 37 -2.06 -0.82 -12.73
N ASP A 38 -2.78 -1.93 -12.56
CA ASP A 38 -2.60 -2.81 -11.38
C ASP A 38 -1.19 -3.41 -11.34
N ILE A 39 -0.67 -3.87 -12.48
CA ILE A 39 0.69 -4.39 -12.58
C ILE A 39 1.71 -3.28 -12.28
N ALA A 40 1.55 -2.11 -12.86
CA ALA A 40 2.43 -0.96 -12.65
C ALA A 40 2.45 -0.55 -11.18
N LEU A 41 1.29 -0.41 -10.55
CA LEU A 41 1.19 -0.03 -9.13
C LEU A 41 1.82 -1.07 -8.21
N ARG A 42 1.61 -2.37 -8.48
CA ARG A 42 2.26 -3.47 -7.73
C ARG A 42 3.78 -3.48 -7.93
N GLY A 43 4.23 -3.25 -9.16
CA GLY A 43 5.64 -3.18 -9.52
C GLY A 43 6.35 -2.02 -8.82
N VAL A 44 5.78 -0.81 -8.96
CA VAL A 44 6.28 0.42 -8.32
C VAL A 44 6.38 0.25 -6.82
N SER A 45 5.35 -0.30 -6.17
CA SER A 45 5.35 -0.50 -4.72
C SER A 45 6.46 -1.45 -4.25
N ARG A 46 6.71 -2.55 -4.97
CA ARG A 46 7.77 -3.51 -4.63
C ARG A 46 9.17 -2.93 -4.84
N ILE A 47 9.38 -2.20 -5.94
CA ILE A 47 10.67 -1.56 -6.23
C ILE A 47 10.95 -0.46 -5.21
N ALA A 48 9.98 0.42 -4.96
CA ALA A 48 10.09 1.48 -3.97
C ALA A 48 10.47 0.91 -2.60
N ARG A 49 9.76 -0.14 -2.16
CA ARG A 49 10.07 -0.83 -0.90
C ARG A 49 11.53 -1.32 -0.85
N ARG A 50 11.98 -2.06 -1.85
CA ARG A 50 13.37 -2.60 -1.89
C ARG A 50 14.40 -1.48 -1.87
N VAL A 51 14.20 -0.43 -2.66
CA VAL A 51 15.13 0.71 -2.73
C VAL A 51 15.19 1.46 -1.39
N THR A 52 14.04 1.71 -0.76
CA THR A 52 13.97 2.38 0.53
C THR A 52 14.60 1.53 1.64
N GLU A 53 14.27 0.23 1.71
CA GLU A 53 14.84 -0.70 2.69
C GLU A 53 16.37 -0.77 2.52
N GLN A 54 16.85 -0.96 1.30
CA GLN A 54 18.27 -1.06 1.02
C GLN A 54 19.02 0.24 1.33
N LYS A 55 18.50 1.42 0.93
CA LYS A 55 19.13 2.71 1.27
C LYS A 55 19.11 3.02 2.77
N MET A 56 18.04 2.66 3.46
CA MET A 56 17.92 2.95 4.90
C MET A 56 18.85 2.06 5.73
N LEU A 57 18.94 0.77 5.36
CA LEU A 57 19.78 -0.20 6.05
C LEU A 57 21.25 -0.04 5.66
N SER A 58 21.58 0.20 4.39
CA SER A 58 22.98 0.34 3.94
C SER A 58 23.73 1.49 4.61
N LYS A 59 23.01 2.53 5.06
CA LYS A 59 23.61 3.69 5.72
C LYS A 59 24.03 3.42 7.17
N ARG A 60 23.54 2.34 7.79
CA ARG A 60 23.75 2.06 9.23
C ARG A 60 24.07 0.60 9.59
N TYR A 61 23.88 -0.35 8.69
CA TYR A 61 24.04 -1.79 8.94
C TYR A 61 24.70 -2.48 7.74
N SER A 62 25.43 -3.56 8.01
CA SER A 62 26.00 -4.43 6.96
C SER A 62 24.88 -5.10 6.15
N LYS A 63 25.17 -5.49 4.91
CA LYS A 63 24.20 -6.19 4.03
C LYS A 63 23.62 -7.45 4.69
N GLU A 64 24.43 -8.15 5.47
CA GLU A 64 24.02 -9.38 6.17
C GLU A 64 23.03 -9.09 7.31
N ASN A 65 23.34 -8.12 8.17
CA ASN A 65 22.44 -7.71 9.25
C ASN A 65 21.13 -7.12 8.70
N ALA A 66 21.20 -6.39 7.58
CA ALA A 66 20.02 -5.91 6.87
C ALA A 66 19.11 -7.07 6.43
N LYS A 67 19.70 -8.14 5.87
CA LYS A 67 18.97 -9.33 5.44
C LYS A 67 18.35 -10.08 6.63
N LYS A 68 19.08 -10.22 7.74
CA LYS A 68 18.58 -10.85 8.98
C LYS A 68 17.40 -10.09 9.58
N VAL A 69 17.47 -8.76 9.66
CA VAL A 69 16.33 -7.92 10.11
C VAL A 69 15.10 -8.13 9.24
N MET A 70 15.28 -8.27 7.93
CA MET A 70 14.16 -8.51 7.00
C MET A 70 13.60 -9.93 7.14
N ALA A 71 14.45 -10.93 7.39
CA ALA A 71 14.08 -12.32 7.56
C ALA A 71 13.39 -12.60 8.90
N GLY A 72 13.80 -11.93 9.98
CA GLY A 72 13.20 -12.03 11.31
C GLY A 72 11.79 -11.44 11.45
N ARG A 73 11.13 -11.08 10.33
CA ARG A 73 9.74 -10.61 10.35
C ARG A 73 8.80 -11.81 10.35
N SER A 74 7.93 -11.88 11.35
CA SER A 74 6.97 -12.98 11.41
C SER A 74 5.94 -12.92 10.26
N VAL A 75 5.41 -14.09 9.89
CA VAL A 75 4.32 -14.19 8.91
C VAL A 75 3.11 -13.34 9.36
N GLY A 76 2.79 -13.37 10.66
CA GLY A 76 1.71 -12.58 11.25
C GLY A 76 1.91 -11.06 11.10
N GLU A 77 3.12 -10.54 11.38
CA GLU A 77 3.44 -9.12 11.19
C GLU A 77 3.34 -8.68 9.72
N THR A 78 3.60 -9.58 8.78
CA THR A 78 3.47 -9.32 7.35
C THR A 78 2.00 -9.26 6.94
N LEU A 79 1.17 -10.19 7.42
CA LEU A 79 -0.27 -10.21 7.18
C LEU A 79 -0.97 -9.00 7.79
N LEU A 80 -0.64 -8.66 9.04
CA LEU A 80 -1.20 -7.49 9.72
C LEU A 80 -0.85 -6.20 8.93
N ALA A 81 0.40 -6.06 8.51
CA ALA A 81 0.81 -4.90 7.73
C ALA A 81 0.08 -4.82 6.38
N ALA A 82 -0.15 -5.96 5.71
CA ALA A 82 -0.93 -5.99 4.48
C ALA A 82 -2.40 -5.59 4.72
N ALA A 83 -3.01 -6.05 5.82
CA ALA A 83 -4.37 -5.69 6.19
C ALA A 83 -4.51 -4.19 6.49
N VAL A 84 -3.58 -3.63 7.28
CA VAL A 84 -3.54 -2.18 7.59
C VAL A 84 -3.33 -1.37 6.32
N ALA A 85 -2.39 -1.77 5.45
CA ALA A 85 -2.16 -1.09 4.18
C ALA A 85 -3.42 -1.09 3.30
N ARG A 86 -4.13 -2.22 3.23
CA ARG A 86 -5.39 -2.33 2.47
C ARG A 86 -6.49 -1.45 3.08
N ALA A 87 -6.57 -1.36 4.41
CA ALA A 87 -7.52 -0.46 5.07
C ALA A 87 -7.19 1.01 4.76
N ALA A 88 -5.90 1.38 4.74
CA ALA A 88 -5.45 2.73 4.38
C ALA A 88 -5.78 3.08 2.93
N THR A 89 -5.59 2.15 1.99
CA THR A 89 -5.80 2.44 0.56
C THR A 89 -7.25 2.31 0.09
N ARG A 90 -8.13 1.68 0.87
CA ARG A 90 -9.53 1.49 0.50
C ARG A 90 -10.34 2.79 0.46
N SER A 91 -9.91 3.82 1.20
CA SER A 91 -10.65 5.09 1.27
C SER A 91 -9.77 6.26 1.68
N VAL A 92 -10.15 7.47 1.27
CA VAL A 92 -9.44 8.71 1.66
C VAL A 92 -9.48 8.94 3.17
N PRO A 93 -10.61 8.77 3.90
CA PRO A 93 -10.61 8.91 5.35
C PRO A 93 -9.70 7.88 6.05
N GLY A 94 -9.67 6.62 5.57
CA GLY A 94 -8.77 5.59 6.10
C GLY A 94 -7.29 5.94 5.91
N ALA A 95 -6.94 6.48 4.73
CA ALA A 95 -5.59 6.96 4.44
C ALA A 95 -5.19 8.11 5.38
N VAL A 96 -6.09 9.06 5.64
CA VAL A 96 -5.82 10.20 6.54
C VAL A 96 -5.61 9.72 7.98
N VAL A 97 -6.43 8.81 8.49
CA VAL A 97 -6.28 8.31 9.86
C VAL A 97 -4.99 7.50 10.01
N ILE A 98 -4.74 6.52 9.14
CA ILE A 98 -3.56 5.66 9.25
C ILE A 98 -2.29 6.45 8.92
N GLY A 99 -2.29 7.19 7.81
CA GLY A 99 -1.16 8.03 7.40
C GLY A 99 -0.88 9.13 8.42
N GLY A 100 -1.92 9.81 8.91
CA GLY A 100 -1.83 10.84 9.93
C GLY A 100 -1.30 10.29 11.26
N GLY A 101 -1.77 9.13 11.71
CA GLY A 101 -1.27 8.46 12.91
C GLY A 101 0.22 8.08 12.81
N LEU A 102 0.65 7.57 11.65
CA LEU A 102 2.07 7.27 11.40
C LEU A 102 2.93 8.54 11.38
N LEU A 103 2.46 9.62 10.76
CA LEU A 103 3.15 10.91 10.76
C LEU A 103 3.23 11.51 12.16
N ALA A 104 2.13 11.48 12.91
CA ALA A 104 2.09 11.93 14.30
C ALA A 104 3.09 11.14 15.17
N LYS A 105 3.15 9.81 15.00
CA LYS A 105 4.13 8.95 15.69
C LYS A 105 5.56 9.30 15.31
N ALA A 106 5.85 9.56 14.04
CA ALA A 106 7.18 9.94 13.59
C ALA A 106 7.63 11.29 14.18
N LEU A 107 6.73 12.28 14.24
CA LEU A 107 7.02 13.57 14.88
C LEU A 107 7.20 13.44 16.39
N TYR A 108 6.40 12.61 17.04
CA TYR A 108 6.55 12.29 18.46
C TYR A 108 7.91 11.64 18.75
N ASP A 109 8.31 10.64 17.96
CA ASP A 109 9.59 9.96 18.11
C ASP A 109 10.78 10.89 17.87
N ARG A 110 10.65 11.80 16.90
CA ARG A 110 11.65 12.84 16.63
C ARG A 110 11.84 13.75 17.84
N ARG A 111 10.74 14.12 18.52
CA ARG A 111 10.77 14.95 19.74
C ARG A 111 11.42 14.21 20.92
N LYS A 112 11.19 12.90 21.03
CA LYS A 112 11.74 12.05 22.10
C LYS A 112 13.22 11.65 21.86
N GLY A 113 13.74 11.87 20.65
CA GLY A 113 15.17 11.96 20.35
C GLY A 113 15.97 10.70 20.72
N HIS A 114 16.81 10.81 21.76
CA HIS A 114 17.77 9.76 22.13
C HIS A 114 17.09 8.47 22.62
N SER A 115 15.98 8.59 23.34
CA SER A 115 15.24 7.43 23.85
C SER A 115 14.73 6.56 22.71
N SER A 116 14.10 7.15 21.69
CA SER A 116 13.57 6.43 20.52
C SER A 116 14.68 5.76 19.71
N LYS A 117 15.88 6.37 19.65
CA LYS A 117 17.05 5.77 19.00
C LYS A 117 17.56 4.54 19.75
N ILE A 118 17.57 4.57 21.08
CA ILE A 118 17.99 3.43 21.89
C ILE A 118 16.96 2.30 21.76
N GLU A 119 15.68 2.63 21.88
CA GLU A 119 14.57 1.67 21.76
C GLU A 119 14.57 0.99 20.38
N GLY A 120 14.69 1.77 19.30
CA GLY A 120 14.78 1.24 17.94
C GLY A 120 16.00 0.33 17.72
N ARG A 121 17.17 0.69 18.27
CA ARG A 121 18.37 -0.17 18.20
C ARG A 121 18.18 -1.48 18.95
N LYS A 122 17.62 -1.43 20.16
CA LYS A 122 17.33 -2.64 20.95
C LYS A 122 16.38 -3.56 20.21
N ALA A 123 15.31 -3.01 19.62
CA ALA A 123 14.36 -3.78 18.82
C ALA A 123 15.02 -4.42 17.59
N LEU A 124 15.90 -3.70 16.88
CA LEU A 124 16.63 -4.25 15.75
C LEU A 124 17.61 -5.36 16.15
N HIS A 125 18.36 -5.18 17.24
CA HIS A 125 19.27 -6.22 17.74
C HIS A 125 18.52 -7.49 18.15
N LYS A 126 17.38 -7.34 18.84
CA LYS A 126 16.52 -8.47 19.20
C LYS A 126 16.08 -9.26 17.96
N ARG A 127 15.66 -8.55 16.90
CA ARG A 127 15.25 -9.19 15.63
C ARG A 127 16.37 -9.88 14.89
N ILE A 128 17.60 -9.36 14.97
CA ILE A 128 18.76 -10.02 14.38
C ILE A 128 19.05 -11.32 15.13
N ALA A 129 19.03 -11.28 16.46
CA ALA A 129 19.24 -12.46 17.30
C ALA A 129 18.16 -13.54 17.04
N GLU A 130 16.88 -13.17 17.00
CA GLU A 130 15.77 -14.08 16.66
C GLU A 130 15.84 -14.66 15.24
N ALA A 131 16.64 -14.08 14.35
CA ALA A 131 16.84 -14.59 12.99
C ALA A 131 18.08 -15.50 12.86
N GLU A 132 18.89 -15.59 13.92
CA GLU A 132 20.05 -16.48 14.01
C GLU A 132 19.72 -17.82 14.69
N ASP A 133 18.65 -17.85 15.50
CA ASP A 133 18.02 -19.04 16.08
C ASP A 133 17.10 -19.77 15.08
#